data_AF-A0A7W7H975-F1
#
_entry.id   AF-A0A7W7H975-F1
#
_cell.length_a   1.000
_cell.length_b   1.000
_cell.length_c   1.000
_cell.angle_alpha   90.00
_cell.angle_beta   90.00
_cell.angle_gamma   90.00
#
_symmetry.space_group_name_H-M   'P 1'
#
loop_
_entity.id
_entity.type
_entity.pdbx_description
1 polymer ?
#
loop_
_entity_poly.entity_id
_entity_poly.type
_entity_poly.pdbx_seq_one_letter_code
_entity_poly.pdbx_strand_id
1 'polypeptide(L)'
;MDVVAQWVSTEWTKRSRGGPGAARRNAVPVGFRLPGRRSGVVHEVSITERNDFVPVESIDVVAPEREPAMGRSGLRLVRADKGVRVELLLARHGAPGRDRRPPGVWLGPGQWLRWQVNYRMSWPLIEGGRWEYRQDTLNLAVGPADPELFFGEPTRHVDERGFLR
;
A
#
# COMPACT_ATOMS: atom_id res chain seq x y z
N MET A 1 -12.68 -6.34 17.00
CA MET A 1 -12.87 -5.30 15.97
C MET A 1 -12.37 -5.84 14.66
N ASP A 2 -13.19 -5.80 13.61
CA ASP A 2 -12.76 -6.25 12.30
C ASP A 2 -11.99 -5.16 11.57
N VAL A 3 -11.11 -5.57 10.67
CA VAL A 3 -10.33 -4.67 9.83
C VAL A 3 -10.43 -5.15 8.39
N VAL A 4 -10.55 -4.20 7.47
CA VAL A 4 -10.49 -4.44 6.03
C VAL A 4 -9.29 -3.67 5.49
N ALA A 5 -8.38 -4.37 4.82
CA ALA A 5 -7.19 -3.78 4.23
C ALA A 5 -7.20 -3.96 2.72
N GLN A 6 -6.83 -2.92 2.00
CA GLN A 6 -6.50 -2.98 0.58
C GLN A 6 -5.10 -2.47 0.36
N TRP A 7 -4.28 -3.28 -0.30
CA TRP A 7 -2.94 -2.95 -0.72
C TRP A 7 -2.91 -2.71 -2.22
N VAL A 8 -2.69 -1.47 -2.62
CA VAL A 8 -2.47 -1.12 -4.02
C VAL A 8 -0.97 -0.88 -4.23
N SER A 9 -0.33 -1.79 -4.96
CA SER A 9 1.11 -1.78 -5.22
C SER A 9 1.35 -1.48 -6.68
N THR A 10 2.00 -0.35 -6.98
CA THR A 10 2.41 0.02 -8.34
C THR A 10 3.91 -0.15 -8.50
N GLU A 11 4.36 -0.97 -9.43
CA GLU A 11 5.78 -1.26 -9.70
C GLU A 11 6.21 -0.80 -11.10
N TRP A 12 7.38 -0.16 -11.20
CA TRP A 12 7.92 0.31 -12.47
C TRP A 12 9.44 0.35 -12.47
N THR A 13 10.04 0.43 -13.65
CA THR A 13 11.49 0.60 -13.84
C THR A 13 11.81 2.02 -14.29
N LYS A 14 13.09 2.29 -14.59
CA LYS A 14 13.50 3.57 -15.17
C LYS A 14 12.79 3.92 -16.48
N ARG A 15 12.29 2.92 -17.24
CA ARG A 15 11.63 3.13 -18.54
C ARG A 15 10.41 4.03 -18.44
N SER A 16 9.56 3.82 -17.43
CA SER A 16 8.37 4.66 -17.17
C SER A 16 8.59 5.71 -16.08
N ARG A 17 9.84 6.12 -15.82
CA ARG A 17 10.12 7.16 -14.81
C ARG A 17 9.61 8.54 -15.25
N GLY A 18 9.65 8.84 -16.55
CA GLY A 18 9.28 10.13 -17.12
C GLY A 18 8.36 10.02 -18.34
N GLY A 19 7.98 11.18 -18.90
CA GLY A 19 7.22 11.27 -20.14
C GLY A 19 5.88 10.49 -20.11
N PRO A 20 5.47 9.87 -21.23
CA PRO A 20 4.22 9.12 -21.32
C PRO A 20 4.10 7.97 -20.30
N GLY A 21 5.21 7.35 -19.91
CA GLY A 21 5.21 6.29 -18.89
C GLY A 21 4.86 6.81 -17.50
N ALA A 22 5.32 8.02 -17.15
CA ALA A 22 4.93 8.67 -15.90
C ALA A 22 3.44 9.06 -15.89
N ALA A 23 2.90 9.49 -17.03
CA ALA A 23 1.47 9.79 -17.15
C ALA A 23 0.61 8.54 -16.93
N ARG A 24 0.97 7.40 -17.55
CA ARG A 24 0.29 6.12 -17.33
C ARG A 24 0.34 5.70 -15.86
N ARG A 25 1.52 5.73 -15.25
CA ARG A 25 1.69 5.40 -13.82
C ARG A 25 0.85 6.30 -12.92
N ASN A 26 0.83 7.62 -13.18
CA ASN A 26 0.11 8.57 -12.34
C ASN A 26 -1.42 8.48 -12.52
N ALA A 27 -1.90 7.88 -13.60
CA ALA A 27 -3.32 7.63 -13.84
C ALA A 27 -3.85 6.38 -13.11
N VAL A 28 -2.95 5.57 -12.54
CA VAL A 28 -3.32 4.35 -11.81
C VAL A 28 -4.12 4.71 -10.55
N PRO A 29 -5.30 4.10 -10.32
CA PRO A 29 -6.08 4.32 -9.10
C PRO A 29 -5.33 3.91 -7.85
N VAL A 30 -5.55 4.64 -6.76
CA VAL A 30 -5.00 4.32 -5.42
C VAL A 30 -6.01 3.64 -4.50
N GLY A 31 -7.20 3.36 -5.03
CA GLY A 31 -8.29 2.66 -4.36
C GLY A 31 -9.10 1.87 -5.38
N PHE A 32 -9.55 0.68 -4.99
CA PHE A 32 -10.35 -0.23 -5.81
C PHE A 32 -11.62 -0.64 -5.07
N ARG A 33 -12.60 -1.15 -5.82
CA ARG A 33 -13.85 -1.65 -5.23
C ARG A 33 -13.53 -2.87 -4.36
N LEU A 34 -14.02 -2.88 -3.12
CA LEU A 34 -13.87 -4.04 -2.24
C LEU A 34 -14.82 -5.18 -2.66
N PRO A 35 -14.35 -6.43 -2.63
CA PRO A 35 -15.15 -7.59 -3.02
C PRO A 35 -16.17 -7.95 -1.92
N GLY A 36 -17.38 -7.40 -2.01
CA GLY A 36 -18.49 -7.68 -1.09
C GLY A 36 -18.29 -7.14 0.34
N ARG A 37 -19.35 -7.19 1.16
CA ARG A 37 -19.25 -6.83 2.59
C ARG A 37 -18.43 -7.90 3.30
N ARG A 38 -17.19 -7.59 3.66
CA ARG A 38 -16.32 -8.56 4.34
C ARG A 38 -15.56 -7.92 5.49
N SER A 39 -15.60 -8.58 6.64
CA SER A 39 -14.69 -8.40 7.77
C SER A 39 -13.43 -9.25 7.55
N GLY A 40 -12.25 -8.74 7.90
CA GLY A 40 -11.01 -9.55 7.89
C GLY A 40 -10.52 -9.92 6.49
N VAL A 41 -10.67 -9.01 5.52
CA VAL A 41 -10.20 -9.23 4.15
C VAL A 41 -8.99 -8.38 3.84
N VAL A 42 -8.07 -9.01 3.11
CA VAL A 42 -6.96 -8.36 2.45
C VAL A 42 -7.21 -8.40 0.95
N HIS A 43 -7.42 -7.23 0.37
CA HIS A 43 -7.56 -7.05 -1.07
C HIS A 43 -6.24 -6.51 -1.62
N GLU A 44 -5.48 -7.34 -2.32
CA GLU A 44 -4.25 -6.92 -2.98
C GLU A 44 -4.52 -6.56 -4.43
N VAL A 45 -3.98 -5.43 -4.87
CA VAL A 45 -4.02 -4.99 -6.26
C VAL A 45 -2.60 -4.70 -6.70
N SER A 46 -2.09 -5.53 -7.62
CA SER A 46 -0.76 -5.40 -8.20
C SER A 46 -0.84 -4.75 -9.57
N ILE A 47 -0.05 -3.72 -9.78
CA ILE A 47 -0.06 -2.90 -11.00
C ILE A 47 1.38 -2.74 -11.44
N THR A 48 1.77 -3.35 -12.55
CA THR A 48 3.20 -3.39 -12.94
C THR A 48 3.41 -2.79 -14.31
N GLU A 49 4.55 -2.13 -14.52
CA GLU A 49 4.97 -1.66 -15.84
C GLU A 49 5.06 -2.82 -16.85
N ARG A 50 5.45 -4.02 -16.40
CA ARG A 50 5.54 -5.21 -17.25
C ARG A 50 4.16 -5.63 -17.81
N ASN A 51 3.10 -5.30 -17.10
CA ASN A 51 1.71 -5.59 -17.49
C ASN A 51 0.99 -4.31 -17.95
N ASP A 52 1.72 -3.35 -18.52
CA ASP A 52 1.17 -2.07 -19.03
C ASP A 52 0.33 -1.28 -18.02
N PHE A 53 0.62 -1.44 -16.72
CA PHE A 53 -0.15 -0.87 -15.62
C PHE A 53 -1.62 -1.32 -15.57
N VAL A 54 -1.94 -2.49 -16.14
CA VAL A 54 -3.24 -3.15 -15.95
C VAL A 54 -3.29 -3.78 -14.55
N PRO A 55 -4.30 -3.45 -13.72
CA PRO A 55 -4.44 -4.00 -12.38
C PRO A 55 -4.73 -5.50 -12.36
N VAL A 56 -4.07 -6.21 -11.46
CA VAL A 56 -4.30 -7.62 -11.15
C VAL A 56 -4.71 -7.72 -9.68
N GLU A 57 -5.91 -8.20 -9.42
CA GLU A 57 -6.50 -8.27 -8.09
C GLU A 57 -6.39 -9.66 -7.49
N SER A 58 -6.04 -9.74 -6.20
CA SER A 58 -6.07 -10.95 -5.38
C SER A 58 -6.81 -10.65 -4.08
N ILE A 59 -7.55 -11.63 -3.57
CA ILE A 59 -8.39 -11.46 -2.40
C ILE A 59 -8.13 -12.62 -1.46
N ASP A 60 -7.59 -12.31 -0.30
CA ASP A 60 -7.31 -13.29 0.74
C ASP A 60 -8.19 -13.02 1.96
N VAL A 61 -8.69 -14.11 2.55
CA VAL A 61 -9.42 -14.08 3.83
C VAL A 61 -8.42 -14.47 4.92
N VAL A 62 -7.47 -13.57 5.17
CA VAL A 62 -6.41 -13.74 6.16
C VAL A 62 -6.28 -12.48 7.02
N ALA A 63 -5.55 -12.60 8.13
CA ALA A 63 -5.22 -11.45 8.94
C ALA A 63 -4.47 -10.39 8.11
N PRO A 64 -4.86 -9.10 8.16
CA PRO A 64 -4.15 -8.04 7.45
C PRO A 64 -2.73 -7.80 7.99
N GLU A 65 -2.46 -8.21 9.22
CA GLU A 65 -1.15 -8.21 9.83
C GLU A 65 -0.16 -9.08 9.03
N ARG A 66 0.99 -8.52 8.67
CA ARG A 66 2.05 -9.24 7.95
C ARG A 66 3.43 -8.65 8.23
N GLU A 67 4.44 -9.51 8.31
CA GLU A 67 5.82 -9.07 8.50
C GLU A 67 6.42 -8.45 7.21
N PRO A 68 7.31 -7.45 7.32
CA PRO A 68 7.98 -6.89 6.16
C PRO A 68 9.00 -7.86 5.59
N ALA A 69 8.93 -8.05 4.27
CA ALA A 69 9.90 -8.81 3.51
C ALA A 69 10.91 -7.87 2.81
N MET A 70 11.89 -8.47 2.15
CA MET A 70 12.97 -7.77 1.46
C MET A 70 12.45 -6.70 0.49
N GLY A 71 11.41 -7.07 -0.27
CA GLY A 71 10.71 -6.18 -1.17
C GLY A 71 9.44 -5.59 -0.58
N ARG A 72 8.60 -6.34 0.16
CA ARG A 72 7.23 -5.92 0.52
C ARG A 72 7.12 -5.30 1.91
N SER A 73 6.30 -4.26 2.03
CA SER A 73 5.94 -3.66 3.33
C SER A 73 5.06 -4.57 4.16
N GLY A 74 5.30 -4.51 5.47
CA GLY A 74 4.49 -5.17 6.49
C GLY A 74 3.45 -4.24 7.11
N LEU A 75 2.56 -4.84 7.89
CA LEU A 75 1.54 -4.16 8.66
C LEU A 75 1.45 -4.79 10.04
N ARG A 76 1.53 -3.96 11.07
CA ARG A 76 1.24 -4.33 12.45
C ARG A 76 0.01 -3.57 12.92
N LEU A 77 -0.91 -4.31 13.54
CA LEU A 77 -2.10 -3.74 14.18
C LEU A 77 -2.02 -3.99 15.68
N VAL A 78 -2.23 -2.93 16.47
CA VAL A 78 -2.36 -3.04 17.94
C VAL A 78 -3.79 -2.69 18.31
N ARG A 79 -4.52 -3.67 18.83
CA ARG A 79 -5.94 -3.55 19.16
C ARG A 79 -6.11 -3.03 20.58
N ALA A 80 -7.06 -2.12 20.78
CA ALA A 80 -7.45 -1.58 22.07
C ALA A 80 -8.97 -1.37 22.11
N ASP A 81 -9.53 -1.11 23.29
CA ASP A 81 -10.99 -1.03 23.49
C ASP A 81 -11.69 -0.01 22.57
N LYS A 82 -11.02 1.11 22.28
CA LYS A 82 -11.58 2.23 21.50
C LYS A 82 -11.17 2.24 20.02
N GLY A 83 -10.36 1.28 19.56
CA GLY A 83 -9.88 1.30 18.18
C GLY A 83 -8.68 0.41 17.90
N VAL A 84 -8.07 0.65 16.74
CA VAL A 84 -6.88 -0.07 16.28
C VAL A 84 -5.80 0.94 15.96
N ARG A 85 -4.59 0.71 16.47
CA ARG A 85 -3.39 1.44 16.06
C ARG A 85 -2.77 0.73 14.86
N VAL A 86 -2.59 1.49 13.80
CA VAL A 86 -2.05 1.04 12.52
C VAL A 86 -0.58 1.43 12.43
N GLU A 87 0.31 0.45 12.29
CA GLU A 87 1.74 0.65 12.14
C GLU A 87 2.22 0.04 10.82
N LEU A 88 2.66 0.90 9.89
CA LEU A 88 3.22 0.48 8.61
C LEU A 88 4.70 0.14 8.77
N LEU A 89 5.07 -1.11 8.50
CA LEU A 89 6.45 -1.61 8.55
C LEU A 89 7.06 -1.54 7.14
N LEU A 90 8.19 -0.85 6.98
CA LEU A 90 8.79 -0.67 5.64
C LEU A 90 9.49 -1.94 5.16
N ALA A 91 9.55 -2.09 3.84
CA ALA A 91 10.40 -3.09 3.20
C ALA A 91 11.88 -2.89 3.61
N ARG A 92 12.59 -3.98 3.89
CA ARG A 92 13.91 -3.94 4.53
C ARG A 92 15.00 -3.25 3.69
N HIS A 93 14.89 -3.30 2.35
CA HIS A 93 15.90 -2.76 1.44
C HIS A 93 15.38 -1.65 0.52
N GLY A 94 14.24 -1.06 0.85
CA GLY A 94 13.69 0.07 0.09
C GLY A 94 14.36 1.39 0.46
N ALA A 95 14.88 2.11 -0.52
CA ALA A 95 15.27 3.51 -0.38
C ALA A 95 14.14 4.45 -0.84
N PRO A 96 14.03 5.71 -0.39
CA PRO A 96 14.90 6.37 0.57
C PRO A 96 14.73 5.80 1.98
N GLY A 97 15.81 5.79 2.75
CA GLY A 97 15.72 5.68 4.20
C GLY A 97 14.87 6.84 4.73
N ARG A 98 14.02 6.56 5.73
CA ARG A 98 13.12 7.53 6.34
C ARG A 98 13.47 7.67 7.81
N ASP A 99 14.24 8.71 8.13
CA ASP A 99 14.79 8.91 9.49
C ASP A 99 13.70 9.29 10.51
N ARG A 100 12.62 9.93 10.05
CA ARG A 100 11.46 10.29 10.89
C ARG A 100 10.18 9.77 10.25
N ARG A 101 9.61 8.72 10.86
CA ARG A 101 8.32 8.14 10.49
C ARG A 101 7.20 8.80 11.30
N PRO A 102 5.98 8.94 10.74
CA PRO A 102 4.78 9.13 11.53
C PRO A 102 4.65 8.01 12.57
N PRO A 103 4.24 8.31 13.82
CA PRO A 103 3.92 7.25 14.78
C PRO A 103 2.72 6.43 14.27
N GLY A 104 2.51 5.24 14.83
CA GLY A 104 1.33 4.43 14.51
C GLY A 104 0.03 5.23 14.67
N VAL A 105 -0.85 5.16 13.68
CA VAL A 105 -2.07 5.97 13.55
C VAL A 105 -3.23 5.26 14.23
N TRP A 106 -3.93 5.94 15.13
CA TRP A 106 -5.14 5.41 15.76
C TRP A 106 -6.38 5.60 14.87
N LEU A 107 -7.14 4.52 14.69
CA LEU A 107 -8.44 4.51 14.03
C LEU A 107 -9.50 3.93 14.96
N GLY A 108 -10.60 4.67 15.12
CA GLY A 108 -11.82 4.18 15.76
C GLY A 108 -12.75 3.46 14.76
N PRO A 109 -13.82 2.82 15.24
CA PRO A 109 -14.84 2.19 14.38
C PRO A 109 -15.41 3.18 13.36
N GLY A 110 -15.57 2.72 12.10
CA GLY A 110 -16.05 3.55 10.98
C GLY A 110 -15.01 4.51 10.40
N GLN A 111 -13.84 4.63 11.01
CA GLN A 111 -12.74 5.40 10.44
C GLN A 111 -11.89 4.55 9.51
N TRP A 112 -11.29 5.20 8.53
CA TRP A 112 -10.33 4.56 7.64
C TRP A 112 -9.16 5.47 7.28
N LEU A 113 -8.06 4.84 6.89
CA LEU A 113 -6.77 5.45 6.61
C LEU A 113 -6.37 5.18 5.15
N ARG A 114 -5.78 6.19 4.51
CA ARG A 114 -4.92 6.02 3.34
C ARG A 114 -3.48 6.30 3.73
N TRP A 115 -2.59 5.34 3.56
CA TRP A 115 -1.16 5.49 3.80
C TRP A 115 -0.39 5.22 2.51
N GLN A 116 0.34 6.20 2.02
CA GLN A 116 1.11 6.11 0.78
C GLN A 116 2.61 6.17 1.05
N VAL A 117 3.35 5.29 0.40
CA VAL A 117 4.81 5.20 0.56
C VAL A 117 5.44 4.69 -0.72
N ASN A 118 6.67 5.10 -1.02
CA ASN A 118 7.37 4.67 -2.22
C ASN A 118 8.81 4.23 -1.94
N TYR A 119 9.33 3.41 -2.83
CA TYR A 119 10.63 2.79 -2.73
C TYR A 119 11.34 2.79 -4.07
N ARG A 120 12.67 2.82 -4.03
CA ARG A 120 13.56 2.31 -5.06
C ARG A 120 14.38 1.19 -4.45
N MET A 121 14.55 0.12 -5.21
CA MET A 121 15.30 -1.07 -4.82
C MET A 121 16.26 -1.40 -5.97
N SER A 122 17.42 -1.94 -5.63
CA SER A 122 18.34 -2.53 -6.59
C SER A 122 18.66 -3.93 -6.10
N TRP A 123 18.30 -4.94 -6.89
CA TRP A 123 18.50 -6.32 -6.51
C TRP A 123 19.80 -6.86 -7.14
N PRO A 124 20.78 -7.32 -6.33
CA PRO A 124 22.06 -7.78 -6.86
C PRO A 124 22.00 -9.13 -7.60
N LEU A 125 20.90 -9.88 -7.52
CA LEU A 125 20.79 -11.25 -8.08
C LEU A 125 19.88 -11.40 -9.31
N ILE A 126 19.09 -10.39 -9.68
CA ILE A 126 18.21 -10.43 -10.86
C ILE A 126 18.53 -9.23 -11.76
N GLU A 127 18.80 -9.48 -13.04
CA GLU A 127 19.01 -8.47 -14.09
C GLU A 127 20.15 -7.45 -13.85
N GLY A 128 21.22 -7.82 -13.14
CA GLY A 128 22.46 -7.04 -13.11
C GLY A 128 22.36 -5.69 -12.36
N GLY A 129 21.54 -5.62 -11.30
CA GLY A 129 21.45 -4.42 -10.46
C GLY A 129 20.55 -3.31 -11.02
N ARG A 130 19.57 -3.65 -11.86
CA ARG A 130 18.58 -2.70 -12.35
C ARG A 130 17.76 -2.11 -11.20
N TRP A 131 17.46 -0.83 -11.34
CA TRP A 131 16.59 -0.11 -10.40
C TRP A 131 15.14 -0.44 -10.68
N GLU A 132 14.48 -0.96 -9.65
CA GLU A 132 13.04 -1.11 -9.57
C GLU A 132 12.48 -0.08 -8.60
N TYR A 133 11.31 0.43 -8.94
CA TYR A 133 10.59 1.40 -8.14
C TYR A 133 9.24 0.81 -7.78
N ARG A 134 8.77 1.11 -6.58
CA ARG A 134 7.43 0.73 -6.13
C ARG A 134 6.77 1.86 -5.37
N GLN A 135 5.46 1.96 -5.47
CA GLN A 135 4.61 2.74 -4.58
C GLN A 135 3.54 1.83 -3.99
N ASP A 136 3.45 1.81 -2.67
CA ASP A 136 2.39 1.10 -1.95
C ASP A 136 1.39 2.13 -1.42
N THR A 137 0.11 1.86 -1.62
CA THR A 137 -0.99 2.52 -0.93
C THR A 137 -1.71 1.48 -0.08
N LEU A 138 -1.71 1.67 1.23
CA LEU A 138 -2.54 0.93 2.17
C LEU A 138 -3.81 1.74 2.43
N ASN A 139 -4.95 1.22 1.99
CA ASN A 139 -6.26 1.67 2.48
C ASN A 139 -6.72 0.71 3.58
N LEU A 140 -7.05 1.21 4.77
CA LEU A 140 -7.43 0.36 5.90
C LEU A 140 -8.61 0.93 6.68
N ALA A 141 -9.67 0.16 6.83
CA ALA A 141 -10.88 0.52 7.57
C ALA A 141 -11.05 -0.32 8.84
N VAL A 142 -11.60 0.28 9.90
CA VAL A 142 -11.98 -0.42 11.13
C VAL A 142 -13.49 -0.63 11.16
N GLY A 143 -13.91 -1.88 11.15
CA GLY A 143 -15.32 -2.29 11.05
C GLY A 143 -15.75 -2.64 9.62
N PRO A 144 -17.06 -2.80 9.39
CA PRO A 144 -17.61 -3.09 8.08
C PRO A 144 -17.26 -1.98 7.07
N ALA A 145 -16.76 -2.37 5.90
CA ALA A 145 -16.46 -1.45 4.81
C ALA A 145 -17.51 -1.56 3.70
N ASP A 146 -17.97 -0.41 3.20
CA ASP A 146 -18.73 -0.33 1.96
C ASP A 146 -17.82 -0.71 0.77
N PRO A 147 -18.30 -1.42 -0.26
CA PRO A 147 -17.54 -1.73 -1.46
C PRO A 147 -16.83 -0.53 -2.10
N GLU A 148 -17.38 0.68 -1.97
CA GLU A 148 -16.85 1.90 -2.59
C GLU A 148 -16.10 2.80 -1.60
N LEU A 149 -15.92 2.37 -0.35
CA LEU A 149 -15.33 3.18 0.73
C LEU A 149 -14.00 3.83 0.33
N PHE A 150 -13.12 3.09 -0.35
CA PHE A 150 -11.78 3.54 -0.70
C PHE A 150 -11.72 4.45 -1.95
N PHE A 151 -12.84 4.77 -2.58
CA PHE A 151 -12.90 5.85 -3.58
C PHE A 151 -13.08 7.23 -2.94
N GLY A 152 -13.57 7.29 -1.69
CA GLY A 152 -13.85 8.54 -0.99
C GLY A 152 -12.63 9.20 -0.34
N GLU A 153 -12.92 10.22 0.46
CA GLU A 153 -11.93 10.92 1.28
C GLU A 153 -11.63 10.12 2.57
N PRO A 154 -10.35 9.86 2.89
CA PRO A 154 -9.99 9.12 4.09
C PRO A 154 -10.15 9.96 5.35
N THR A 155 -10.54 9.32 6.46
CA THR A 155 -10.55 9.96 7.78
C THR A 155 -9.15 10.37 8.21
N ARG A 156 -8.14 9.57 7.82
CA ARG A 156 -6.72 9.84 8.04
C ARG A 156 -5.95 9.65 6.76
N HIS A 157 -5.10 10.61 6.39
CA HIS A 157 -4.17 10.47 5.27
C HIS A 157 -2.75 10.63 5.75
N VAL A 158 -1.89 9.69 5.38
CA VAL A 158 -0.46 9.75 5.62
C VAL A 158 0.26 9.62 4.29
N ASP A 159 1.02 10.65 3.93
CA ASP A 159 1.85 10.66 2.74
C ASP A 159 3.33 10.60 3.15
N GLU A 160 3.95 9.44 2.94
CA GLU A 160 5.39 9.22 3.10
C GLU A 160 6.11 9.03 1.76
N ARG A 161 5.48 9.41 0.65
CA ARG A 161 6.14 9.37 -0.65
C ARG A 161 7.29 10.37 -0.65
N GLY A 162 8.50 9.87 -0.90
CA GLY A 162 9.71 10.66 -1.00
C GLY A 162 10.13 10.85 -2.46
N PHE A 163 11.05 11.77 -2.68
CA PHE A 163 11.70 11.91 -3.98
C PHE A 163 12.58 10.67 -4.27
N LEU A 164 12.28 9.98 -5.37
CA LEU A 164 13.08 8.85 -5.84
C LEU A 164 14.16 9.37 -6.79
N ARG A 165 15.43 9.34 -6.34
CA ARG A 165 16.61 9.70 -7.15
C ARG A 165 16.93 8.64 -8.20
#